data_AF-A0A1C6IEL1-F1
#
_entry.id   AF-A0A1C6IEL1-F1
#
_cell.length_a   1.000
_cell.length_b   1.000
_cell.length_c   1.000
_cell.angle_alpha   90.00
_cell.angle_beta   90.00
_cell.angle_gamma   90.00
#
_symmetry.space_group_name_H-M   'P 1'
#
loop_
_entity.id
_entity.type
_entity.pdbx_description
1 polymer ?
#
loop_
_entity_poly.entity_id
_entity_poly.type
_entity_poly.pdbx_seq_one_letter_code
_entity_poly.pdbx_strand_id
1 'polypeptide(L)'
;MLSPKSMVTQEQFTDKMQRGREMNHKKPLYIPVNTPDYDAVISGVGTVELGIFTSVTAVVIVVGIILSQLVSILFAVVLGLTIIGITILTVKRDAHNENFFMIMKIIRSYKKRQKKYMYVYSNIYEIPLKGEDKGEEIQ
;
A
#
# COMPACT_ATOMS: atom_id res chain seq x y z
N MET A 1 47.26 12.70 -40.88
CA MET A 1 46.90 11.28 -41.07
C MET A 1 47.47 10.50 -39.89
N LEU A 2 46.62 10.01 -38.98
CA LEU A 2 47.04 9.23 -37.81
C LEU A 2 47.34 7.78 -38.21
N SER A 3 48.39 7.21 -37.61
CA SER A 3 48.92 5.86 -37.91
C SER A 3 47.90 4.75 -37.63
N PRO A 4 47.77 3.73 -38.51
CA PRO A 4 46.73 2.69 -38.43
C PRO A 4 46.76 1.86 -37.12
N LYS A 5 47.89 1.86 -36.40
CA LYS A 5 48.04 1.12 -35.14
C LYS A 5 47.28 1.76 -33.96
N SER A 6 47.03 3.08 -34.00
CA SER A 6 46.25 3.76 -32.96
C SER A 6 44.74 3.64 -33.15
N MET A 7 44.27 3.41 -34.39
CA MET A 7 42.85 3.20 -34.70
C MET A 7 42.34 1.84 -34.21
N VAL A 8 43.11 0.75 -34.43
CA VAL A 8 42.72 -0.61 -33.97
C VAL A 8 42.58 -0.68 -32.45
N THR A 9 43.40 0.07 -31.72
CA THR A 9 43.35 0.12 -30.24
C THR A 9 42.12 0.89 -29.75
N GLN A 10 41.69 1.94 -30.46
CA GLN A 10 40.50 2.72 -30.12
C GLN A 10 39.21 1.91 -30.37
N GLU A 11 39.13 1.16 -31.47
CA GLU A 11 37.97 0.31 -31.78
C GLU A 11 37.81 -0.86 -30.79
N GLN A 12 38.93 -1.49 -30.39
CA GLN A 12 38.93 -2.53 -29.37
C GLN A 12 38.54 -1.99 -27.98
N PHE A 13 38.86 -0.72 -27.70
CA PHE A 13 38.52 -0.06 -26.45
C PHE A 13 37.05 0.37 -26.42
N THR A 14 36.51 0.90 -27.52
CA THR A 14 35.09 1.24 -27.65
C THR A 14 34.20 0.00 -27.64
N ASP A 15 34.62 -1.09 -28.27
CA ASP A 15 33.88 -2.37 -28.27
C ASP A 15 33.86 -3.04 -26.88
N LYS A 16 34.97 -2.98 -26.12
CA LYS A 16 34.97 -3.42 -24.70
C LYS A 16 34.12 -2.51 -23.79
N MET A 17 34.10 -1.21 -24.05
CA MET A 17 33.22 -0.24 -23.36
C MET A 17 31.73 -0.44 -23.71
N GLN A 18 31.41 -0.91 -24.92
CA GLN A 18 30.05 -1.25 -25.31
C GLN A 18 29.61 -2.59 -24.73
N ARG A 19 30.48 -3.61 -24.74
CA ARG A 19 30.21 -4.91 -24.08
C ARG A 19 30.11 -4.82 -22.56
N GLY A 20 30.82 -3.90 -21.92
CA GLY A 20 30.64 -3.59 -20.49
C GLY A 20 29.34 -2.86 -20.15
N ARG A 21 28.63 -2.34 -21.15
CA ARG A 21 27.34 -1.64 -21.00
C ARG A 21 26.13 -2.53 -21.22
N GLU A 22 26.31 -3.80 -21.58
CA GLU A 22 25.29 -4.85 -21.37
C GLU A 22 25.28 -5.27 -19.89
N MET A 23 25.07 -4.27 -19.04
CA MET A 23 24.72 -4.47 -17.64
C MET A 23 23.31 -5.06 -17.65
N ASN A 24 23.27 -6.38 -17.49
CA ASN A 24 22.26 -7.13 -16.73
C ASN A 24 21.17 -6.19 -16.19
N HIS A 25 19.93 -6.30 -16.68
CA HIS A 25 18.74 -5.66 -16.12
C HIS A 25 18.44 -6.19 -14.71
N LYS A 26 19.44 -6.14 -13.81
CA LYS A 26 19.26 -6.34 -12.39
C LYS A 26 18.59 -5.07 -11.90
N LYS A 27 17.41 -5.25 -11.30
CA LYS A 27 16.64 -4.18 -10.67
C LYS A 27 17.59 -3.27 -9.89
N PRO A 28 17.41 -1.95 -9.96
CA PRO A 28 18.27 -1.00 -9.24
C PRO A 28 18.34 -1.38 -7.77
N LEU A 29 19.50 -1.11 -7.14
CA LEU A 29 19.76 -1.41 -5.75
C LEU A 29 18.66 -0.80 -4.87
N TYR A 30 17.82 -1.65 -4.27
CA TYR A 30 16.67 -1.22 -3.48
C TYR A 30 17.13 -0.75 -2.09
N ILE A 31 16.90 0.52 -1.78
CA ILE A 31 17.09 1.07 -0.44
C ILE A 31 15.75 0.91 0.29
N PRO A 32 15.68 0.13 1.38
CA PRO A 32 14.45 -0.01 2.13
C PRO A 32 14.08 1.33 2.75
N VAL A 33 13.00 1.92 2.25
CA VAL A 33 12.35 3.09 2.84
C VAL A 33 11.23 2.63 3.77
N ASN A 34 10.95 3.40 4.83
CA ASN A 34 9.89 3.09 5.80
C ASN A 34 8.48 3.30 5.22
N THR A 35 8.34 3.36 3.90
CA THR A 35 7.08 3.50 3.18
C THR A 35 6.94 2.32 2.24
N PRO A 36 5.76 1.70 2.15
CA PRO A 36 5.54 0.60 1.21
C PRO A 36 5.82 1.08 -0.22
N ASP A 37 6.66 0.32 -0.93
CA ASP A 37 6.93 0.51 -2.34
C ASP A 37 5.64 0.42 -3.15
N TYR A 38 5.52 1.30 -4.14
CA TYR A 38 4.32 1.40 -4.93
C TYR A 38 4.59 1.94 -6.32
N ASP A 39 4.01 1.27 -7.29
CA ASP A 39 4.02 1.69 -8.69
C ASP A 39 2.97 2.77 -8.93
N ALA A 40 3.38 4.02 -8.77
CA ALA A 40 2.57 5.19 -9.07
C ALA A 40 2.56 5.46 -10.59
N VAL A 41 1.37 5.65 -11.16
CA VAL A 41 1.20 6.11 -12.55
C VAL A 41 1.32 7.65 -12.59
N ILE A 42 0.76 8.30 -11.57
CA ILE A 42 0.84 9.74 -11.29
C ILE A 42 1.20 9.89 -9.81
N SER A 43 1.92 10.95 -9.43
CA SER A 43 2.23 11.18 -8.00
C SER A 43 0.96 11.16 -7.14
N GLY A 44 0.90 10.21 -6.20
CA GLY A 44 -0.27 9.98 -5.33
C GLY A 44 -1.40 9.11 -5.91
N VAL A 45 -1.29 8.62 -7.15
CA VAL A 45 -2.28 7.77 -7.83
C VAL A 45 -1.60 6.67 -8.65
N GLY A 46 -1.87 5.42 -8.31
CA GLY A 46 -1.42 4.24 -9.04
C GLY A 46 -2.53 3.57 -9.81
N THR A 47 -2.21 2.41 -10.34
CA THR A 47 -3.06 1.68 -11.29
C THR A 47 -4.41 1.28 -10.69
N VAL A 48 -4.42 0.85 -9.43
CA VAL A 48 -5.64 0.43 -8.72
C VAL A 48 -6.56 1.62 -8.48
N GLU A 49 -6.01 2.73 -8.00
CA GLU A 49 -6.72 3.98 -7.73
C GLU A 49 -7.30 4.58 -9.02
N LEU A 50 -6.54 4.53 -10.12
CA LEU A 50 -7.03 4.92 -11.44
C LEU A 50 -8.22 4.06 -11.90
N GLY A 51 -8.18 2.75 -11.65
CA GLY A 51 -9.31 1.85 -11.89
C GLY A 51 -10.55 2.19 -11.06
N ILE A 52 -10.36 2.63 -9.82
CA ILE A 52 -11.46 3.09 -8.96
C ILE A 52 -12.04 4.40 -9.51
N PHE A 53 -11.22 5.37 -9.89
CA PHE A 53 -11.72 6.62 -10.46
C PHE A 53 -12.54 6.40 -11.73
N THR A 54 -12.01 5.61 -12.66
CA THR A 54 -12.70 5.31 -13.93
C THR A 54 -14.04 4.59 -13.72
N SER A 55 -14.07 3.58 -12.85
CA SER A 55 -15.31 2.85 -12.56
C SER A 55 -16.36 3.71 -11.84
N VAL A 56 -15.95 4.51 -10.86
CA VAL A 56 -16.87 5.42 -10.15
C VAL A 56 -17.42 6.49 -11.10
N THR A 57 -16.58 7.09 -11.95
CA THR A 57 -17.04 8.06 -12.93
C THR A 57 -18.08 7.47 -13.88
N ALA A 58 -17.88 6.24 -14.36
CA ALA A 58 -18.86 5.57 -15.22
C ALA A 58 -20.22 5.39 -14.51
N VAL A 59 -20.23 4.95 -13.25
CA VAL A 59 -21.46 4.78 -12.46
C VAL A 59 -22.16 6.12 -12.23
N VAL A 60 -21.40 7.17 -11.87
CA VAL A 60 -21.95 8.51 -11.63
C VAL A 60 -22.62 9.06 -12.89
N ILE A 61 -22.06 8.83 -14.08
CA ILE A 61 -22.67 9.26 -15.34
C ILE A 61 -24.02 8.55 -15.56
N VAL A 62 -24.06 7.22 -15.41
CA VAL A 62 -25.29 6.44 -15.61
C VAL A 62 -26.39 6.87 -14.63
N VAL A 63 -26.05 6.97 -13.34
CA VAL A 63 -27.00 7.40 -12.30
C VAL A 63 -27.41 8.86 -12.52
N GLY A 64 -26.48 9.72 -12.92
CA GLY A 64 -26.72 11.13 -13.22
C GLY A 64 -27.72 11.32 -14.36
N ILE A 65 -27.63 10.53 -15.43
CA ILE A 65 -28.60 10.56 -16.54
C ILE A 65 -29.99 10.21 -16.03
N ILE A 66 -30.13 9.16 -15.21
CA ILE A 66 -31.43 8.75 -14.65
C ILE A 66 -32.00 9.86 -13.76
N LEU A 67 -31.20 10.42 -12.85
CA LEU A 67 -31.64 11.48 -11.93
C LEU A 67 -31.98 12.79 -12.67
N SER A 68 -31.32 13.07 -13.79
CA SER A 68 -31.60 14.27 -14.59
C SER A 68 -33.02 14.29 -15.15
N GLN A 69 -33.61 13.12 -15.42
CA GLN A 69 -34.97 12.96 -15.94
C GLN A 69 -36.04 13.01 -14.83
N LEU A 70 -35.67 12.62 -13.61
CA LEU A 70 -36.61 12.49 -12.49
C LEU A 70 -36.72 13.75 -11.62
N VAL A 71 -35.62 14.48 -11.43
CA VAL A 71 -35.55 15.59 -10.47
C VAL A 71 -35.20 16.89 -11.18
N SER A 72 -33.93 17.06 -11.55
CA SER A 72 -33.44 18.16 -12.37
C SER A 72 -31.99 17.89 -12.78
N ILE A 73 -31.60 18.45 -13.92
CA ILE A 73 -30.23 18.41 -14.41
C ILE A 73 -29.24 19.01 -13.40
N LEU A 74 -29.63 20.11 -12.75
CA LEU A 74 -28.77 20.87 -11.85
C LEU A 74 -28.49 20.06 -10.57
N PHE A 75 -29.51 19.39 -10.02
CA PHE A 75 -29.35 18.48 -8.89
C PHE A 75 -28.46 17.28 -9.24
N ALA A 76 -28.66 16.66 -10.40
CA ALA A 76 -27.87 15.51 -10.84
C ALA A 76 -26.37 15.85 -10.99
N VAL A 77 -26.07 17.02 -11.55
CA VAL A 77 -24.68 17.48 -11.73
C VAL A 77 -24.01 17.78 -10.38
N VAL A 78 -24.69 18.49 -9.47
CA VAL A 78 -24.14 18.78 -8.14
C VAL A 78 -23.88 17.50 -7.36
N LEU A 79 -24.81 16.54 -7.40
CA LEU A 79 -24.65 15.26 -6.73
C LEU A 79 -23.51 14.43 -7.34
N GLY A 80 -23.37 14.44 -8.67
CA GLY A 80 -22.26 13.76 -9.35
C GLY A 80 -20.89 14.34 -8.97
N LEU A 81 -20.77 15.67 -8.96
CA LEU A 81 -19.52 16.36 -8.58
C LEU A 81 -19.14 16.10 -7.12
N THR A 82 -20.12 16.08 -6.20
CA THR A 82 -19.86 15.78 -4.79
C THR A 82 -19.37 14.35 -4.60
N ILE A 83 -19.97 13.36 -5.27
CA ILE A 83 -19.52 11.95 -5.21
C ILE A 83 -18.09 11.81 -5.74
N ILE A 84 -17.77 12.44 -6.88
CA ILE A 84 -16.42 12.42 -7.45
C ILE A 84 -15.42 13.07 -6.49
N GLY A 85 -15.76 14.23 -5.91
CA GLY A 85 -14.92 14.91 -4.93
C GLY A 85 -14.62 14.05 -3.70
N ILE A 86 -15.64 13.39 -3.13
CA ILE A 86 -15.47 12.48 -1.98
C ILE A 86 -14.59 11.28 -2.36
N THR A 87 -14.77 10.74 -3.57
CA THR A 87 -13.96 9.62 -4.06
C THR A 87 -12.49 10.00 -4.16
N ILE A 88 -12.18 11.19 -4.69
CA ILE A 88 -10.80 11.71 -4.74
C ILE A 88 -10.23 11.85 -3.34
N LEU A 89 -10.96 12.44 -2.38
CA LEU A 89 -10.47 12.59 -1.01
C LEU A 89 -10.21 11.25 -0.30
N THR A 90 -11.01 10.23 -0.60
CA THR A 90 -10.91 8.91 0.05
C THR A 90 -9.81 8.03 -0.57
N VAL A 91 -9.62 8.13 -1.88
CA VAL A 91 -8.75 7.25 -2.68
C VAL A 91 -7.40 7.88 -2.99
N LYS A 92 -7.25 9.20 -2.85
CA LYS A 92 -5.95 9.87 -2.98
C LYS A 92 -5.06 9.45 -1.81
N ARG A 93 -3.85 9.03 -2.15
CA ARG A 93 -2.84 8.61 -1.18
C ARG A 93 -2.31 9.81 -0.40
N ASP A 94 -2.14 9.60 0.90
CA ASP A 94 -1.49 10.56 1.79
C ASP A 94 0.04 10.50 1.65
N ALA A 95 0.77 11.42 2.29
CA ALA A 95 2.23 11.53 2.26
C ALA A 95 2.97 10.24 2.64
N HIS A 96 2.31 9.32 3.37
CA HIS A 96 2.83 8.02 3.77
C HIS A 96 2.56 6.91 2.76
N ASN A 97 2.05 7.25 1.57
CA ASN A 97 1.74 6.31 0.49
C ASN A 97 0.68 5.25 0.87
N GLU A 98 -0.11 5.56 1.90
CA GLU A 98 -1.24 4.75 2.34
C GLU A 98 -2.55 5.35 1.84
N ASN A 99 -3.50 4.47 1.54
CA ASN A 99 -4.86 4.86 1.20
C ASN A 99 -5.80 4.65 2.38
N PHE A 100 -6.91 5.40 2.43
CA PHE A 100 -7.88 5.32 3.53
C PHE A 100 -8.36 3.88 3.80
N PHE A 101 -8.56 3.09 2.73
CA PHE A 101 -8.93 1.67 2.83
C PHE A 101 -7.86 0.81 3.51
N MET A 102 -6.57 1.12 3.32
CA MET A 102 -5.45 0.40 3.94
C MET A 102 -5.41 0.67 5.44
N ILE A 103 -5.59 1.93 5.84
CA ILE A 103 -5.72 2.35 7.25
C ILE A 103 -6.90 1.63 7.90
N MET A 104 -8.07 1.58 7.25
CA MET A 104 -9.22 0.84 7.77
C MET A 104 -8.92 -0.66 7.98
N LYS A 105 -8.18 -1.30 7.06
CA LYS A 105 -7.78 -2.71 7.19
C LYS A 105 -6.82 -2.93 8.36
N ILE A 106 -5.89 -1.99 8.58
CA ILE A 106 -4.97 -2.00 9.73
C ILE A 106 -5.77 -1.88 11.04
N ILE A 107 -6.67 -0.91 11.14
CA ILE A 107 -7.52 -0.71 12.33
C ILE A 107 -8.35 -1.97 12.63
N ARG A 108 -8.98 -2.56 11.62
CA ARG A 108 -9.75 -3.81 11.77
C ARG A 108 -8.88 -4.96 12.28
N SER A 109 -7.66 -5.07 11.76
CA SER A 109 -6.70 -6.09 12.17
C SER A 109 -6.19 -5.85 13.59
N TYR A 110 -5.97 -4.60 13.97
CA TYR A 110 -5.56 -4.20 15.31
C TYR A 110 -6.62 -4.53 16.35
N LYS A 111 -7.90 -4.20 16.08
CA LYS A 111 -9.02 -4.53 16.97
C LYS A 111 -9.13 -6.04 17.25
N LYS A 112 -8.84 -6.88 16.26
CA LYS A 112 -8.84 -8.35 16.41
C LYS A 112 -7.66 -8.89 17.23
N ARG A 113 -6.54 -8.16 17.29
CA ARG A 113 -5.29 -8.61 17.91
C ARG A 113 -5.05 -8.01 19.30
N GLN A 114 -5.99 -7.23 19.85
CA GLN A 114 -5.89 -6.74 21.22
C GLN A 114 -5.90 -7.93 22.20
N LYS A 115 -4.74 -8.20 22.81
CA LYS A 115 -4.60 -9.20 23.87
C LYS A 115 -5.41 -8.74 25.08
N LYS A 116 -6.37 -9.55 25.51
CA LYS A 116 -7.08 -9.36 26.78
C LYS A 116 -6.20 -9.97 27.86
N TYR A 117 -5.53 -9.12 28.66
CA TYR A 117 -4.84 -9.59 29.85
C TYR A 117 -5.88 -9.76 30.96
N MET A 118 -6.12 -11.00 31.40
CA MET A 118 -6.85 -11.25 32.64
C MET A 118 -5.92 -10.88 33.79
N TYR A 119 -6.22 -9.79 34.49
CA TYR A 119 -5.59 -9.49 35.76
C TYR A 119 -6.17 -10.43 36.81
N VAL A 120 -5.40 -11.45 37.19
CA VAL A 120 -5.67 -12.23 38.39
C VAL A 120 -4.98 -11.54 39.54
N TYR A 121 -5.76 -10.93 40.44
CA TYR A 121 -5.25 -10.38 41.67
C TYR A 121 -4.88 -11.55 42.61
N SER A 122 -3.59 -11.80 42.79
CA SER A 122 -3.10 -12.78 43.75
C SER A 122 -2.61 -12.03 44.99
N ASN A 123 -3.35 -12.15 46.09
CA ASN A 123 -2.93 -11.59 47.38
C ASN A 123 -1.84 -12.49 47.99
N ILE A 124 -0.59 -12.00 47.99
CA ILE A 124 0.58 -12.71 48.56
C ILE A 124 0.53 -12.89 50.08
N TYR A 125 -0.44 -12.26 50.76
CA TYR A 125 -0.58 -12.34 52.22
C TYR A 125 -1.58 -13.41 52.69
N GLU A 126 -2.28 -14.09 51.78
CA GLU A 126 -3.30 -15.11 52.09
C GLU A 126 -2.84 -16.53 51.73
N ILE A 127 -1.54 -16.83 51.75
CA ILE A 127 -1.05 -18.19 51.56
C ILE A 127 -1.14 -18.91 52.91
N PRO A 128 -2.13 -19.81 53.16
CA PRO A 128 -2.05 -20.68 54.32
C PRO A 128 -0.86 -21.61 54.13
N LEU A 129 0.12 -21.53 55.04
CA LEU A 129 1.13 -22.56 55.21
C LEU A 129 0.43 -23.88 55.55
N LYS A 130 0.11 -24.68 54.54
CA LYS A 130 -0.36 -26.05 54.75
C LYS A 130 0.37 -26.96 53.78
N GLY A 131 1.41 -27.59 54.31
CA GLY A 131 2.00 -28.75 53.69
C GLY A 131 0.98 -29.88 53.61
N GLU A 132 0.90 -30.51 52.45
CA GLU A 132 0.76 -31.95 52.25
C GLU A 132 0.94 -32.18 50.75
N ASP A 133 2.15 -32.58 50.35
CA ASP A 133 2.38 -33.30 49.11
C ASP A 133 1.54 -34.58 49.17
N LYS A 134 0.50 -34.67 48.34
CA LYS A 134 -0.03 -35.96 47.89
C LYS A 134 -0.09 -35.93 46.38
N GLY A 135 0.97 -36.48 45.78
CA GLY A 135 0.93 -36.94 44.42
C GLY A 135 -0.12 -38.03 44.30
N GLU A 136 -1.01 -37.88 43.33
CA GLU A 136 -1.80 -38.99 42.82
C GLU A 136 -1.50 -39.15 41.34
N GLU A 137 -1.04 -40.36 41.04
CA GLU A 137 -0.74 -40.91 39.73
C GLU A 137 -2.03 -40.97 38.89
N ILE A 138 -1.92 -40.59 37.63
CA ILE A 138 -2.97 -40.76 36.63
C ILE A 138 -2.81 -42.15 36.03
N GLN A 139 -3.79 -43.04 36.23
CA GLN A 139 -4.06 -44.19 35.35
C GLN A 139 -5.18 -43.82 34.38
#